data_AF-A0A1Z8NSD3-F1
#
_entry.id   AF-A0A1Z8NSD3-F1
#
_cell.length_a   1.000
_cell.length_b   1.000
_cell.length_c   1.000
_cell.angle_alpha   90.00
_cell.angle_beta   90.00
_cell.angle_gamma   90.00
#
_symmetry.space_group_name_H-M   'P 1'
#
loop_
_entity.id
_entity.type
_entity.pdbx_description
1 polymer ?
#
loop_
_entity_poly.entity_id
_entity_poly.type
_entity_poly.pdbx_seq_one_letter_code
_entity_poly.pdbx_strand_id
1 'polypeptide(L)'
;MSLANETGTDKSSSPDISLKHLVDSLINSGLGDAVKRACWHPSDIAAGQLVRQATDAILTANNEDTSFRMDIFVMPVILVVGAQKSTMLSTVIHDVNALKEVFESLGVLGHCRNFGLANCLTDHEALNQYPLESWRFASRYDESKSVATLDFPEYPIESSSRAETAHLRFLCGVALNPASAPSIFESAGDIGRWGMKFTETVSAQLSTPDCSVLALPRAPRPLIKSLEEGYWASREVGFQLFASNALNHARLKFGEPDVFIDSGAGDKVLTRLSSLFDDSFDRTYSFPVAPYESHNQVLANIDEFLREIGIQRYELKVAEGEQRFVNCEA
;
A
#
# COMPACT_ATOMS: atom_id res chain seq x y z
N MET A 1 61.00 -26.23 -6.58
CA MET A 1 60.29 -27.09 -5.62
C MET A 1 59.78 -26.17 -4.52
N SER A 2 58.53 -25.72 -4.63
CA SER A 2 57.33 -26.30 -3.97
C SER A 2 57.35 -26.06 -2.45
N LEU A 3 56.38 -25.46 -1.78
CA LEU A 3 55.03 -24.99 -2.10
C LEU A 3 54.71 -23.87 -1.08
N ALA A 4 54.18 -22.74 -1.53
CA ALA A 4 53.44 -21.82 -0.67
C ALA A 4 51.95 -22.01 -0.98
N ASN A 5 51.21 -22.54 -0.01
CA ASN A 5 49.75 -22.62 -0.02
C ASN A 5 49.21 -21.23 0.33
N GLU A 6 48.83 -20.45 -0.67
CA GLU A 6 47.93 -19.31 -0.46
C GLU A 6 46.51 -19.85 -0.50
N THR A 7 45.95 -20.05 0.70
CA THR A 7 44.52 -20.25 0.91
C THR A 7 43.80 -18.99 0.47
N GLY A 8 43.10 -19.09 -0.67
CA GLY A 8 42.15 -18.09 -1.12
C GLY A 8 41.09 -17.87 -0.06
N THR A 9 41.02 -16.64 0.43
CA THR A 9 39.86 -16.11 1.17
C THR A 9 38.68 -16.08 0.22
N ASP A 10 37.80 -17.08 0.36
CA ASP A 10 36.49 -17.12 -0.27
C ASP A 10 35.70 -15.90 0.24
N LYS A 11 35.43 -14.95 -0.66
CA LYS A 11 34.58 -13.80 -0.36
C LYS A 11 33.17 -14.35 -0.14
N SER A 12 32.75 -14.44 1.11
CA SER A 12 31.36 -14.73 1.48
C SER A 12 30.45 -13.68 0.84
N SER A 13 29.84 -14.00 -0.30
CA SER A 13 28.77 -13.20 -0.89
C SER A 13 27.66 -13.10 0.16
N SER A 14 27.27 -11.89 0.54
CA SER A 14 26.20 -11.71 1.53
C SER A 14 24.92 -12.40 1.04
N PRO A 15 24.11 -13.00 1.94
CA PRO A 15 22.89 -13.71 1.55
C PRO A 15 21.91 -12.84 0.77
N ASP A 16 21.91 -11.52 1.00
CA ASP A 16 21.11 -10.54 0.26
C ASP A 16 21.52 -10.40 -1.22
N ILE A 17 22.82 -10.43 -1.51
CA ILE A 17 23.33 -10.40 -2.89
C ILE A 17 22.92 -11.68 -3.64
N SER A 18 23.00 -12.83 -2.98
CA SER A 18 22.59 -14.11 -3.57
C SER A 18 21.11 -14.15 -3.92
N LEU A 19 20.24 -13.57 -3.09
CA LEU A 19 18.80 -13.55 -3.34
C LEU A 19 18.42 -12.62 -4.50
N LYS A 20 19.02 -11.42 -4.58
CA LYS A 20 18.79 -10.49 -5.69
C LYS A 20 19.15 -11.11 -7.03
N HIS A 21 20.30 -11.79 -7.12
CA HIS A 21 20.70 -12.52 -8.32
C HIS A 21 19.72 -13.63 -8.70
N LEU A 22 19.19 -14.36 -7.72
CA LEU A 22 18.20 -15.40 -7.98
C LEU A 22 16.90 -14.81 -8.54
N VAL A 23 16.36 -13.78 -7.89
CA VAL A 23 15.14 -13.08 -8.34
C VAL A 23 15.34 -12.51 -9.75
N ASP A 24 16.48 -11.88 -9.99
CA ASP A 24 16.87 -11.36 -11.30
C ASP A 24 16.87 -12.45 -12.37
N SER A 25 17.53 -13.58 -12.10
CA SER A 25 17.59 -14.72 -13.02
C SER A 25 16.22 -15.30 -13.31
N LEU A 26 15.34 -15.39 -12.31
CA LEU A 26 13.98 -15.92 -12.47
C LEU A 26 13.13 -15.02 -13.37
N ILE A 27 13.15 -13.70 -13.15
CA ILE A 27 12.45 -12.73 -14.01
C ILE A 27 13.00 -12.80 -15.45
N ASN A 28 14.33 -12.87 -15.63
CA ASN A 28 14.93 -13.01 -16.96
C ASN A 28 14.54 -14.31 -17.67
N SER A 29 14.18 -15.35 -16.91
CA SER A 29 13.75 -16.65 -17.44
C SER A 29 12.24 -16.71 -17.70
N GLY A 30 11.51 -15.60 -17.56
CA GLY A 30 10.06 -15.54 -17.72
C GLY A 30 9.28 -16.16 -16.56
N LEU A 31 9.90 -16.28 -15.38
CA LEU A 31 9.30 -16.85 -14.18
C LEU A 31 8.83 -15.77 -13.19
N GLY A 32 8.53 -14.55 -13.65
CA GLY A 32 8.04 -13.44 -12.84
C GLY A 32 6.79 -13.76 -12.01
N ASP A 33 5.88 -14.59 -12.52
CA ASP A 33 4.70 -15.03 -11.76
C ASP A 33 5.06 -15.90 -10.55
N ALA A 34 6.13 -16.69 -10.64
CA ALA A 34 6.62 -17.46 -9.50
C ALA A 34 7.18 -16.53 -8.42
N VAL A 35 7.89 -15.47 -8.84
CA VAL A 35 8.39 -14.42 -7.94
C VAL A 35 7.22 -13.69 -7.27
N LYS A 36 6.19 -13.28 -8.02
CA LYS A 36 4.97 -12.67 -7.45
C LYS A 36 4.27 -13.57 -6.44
N ARG A 37 4.13 -14.88 -6.74
CA ARG A 37 3.57 -15.83 -5.77
C ARG A 37 4.42 -15.89 -4.50
N ALA A 38 5.75 -15.88 -4.61
CA ALA A 38 6.63 -15.83 -3.45
C ALA A 38 6.53 -14.50 -2.66
N CYS A 39 6.21 -13.37 -3.33
CA CYS A 39 5.92 -12.11 -2.65
C CYS A 39 4.64 -12.16 -1.81
N TRP A 40 3.56 -12.73 -2.35
CA TRP A 40 2.20 -12.61 -1.79
C TRP A 40 1.69 -13.85 -1.05
N HIS A 41 2.27 -15.01 -1.30
CA HIS A 41 1.96 -16.27 -0.65
C HIS A 41 3.26 -16.96 -0.19
N PRO A 42 4.05 -16.29 0.66
CA PRO A 42 5.31 -16.85 1.12
C PRO A 42 5.07 -18.03 2.07
N SER A 43 6.04 -18.93 2.18
CA SER A 43 6.03 -19.99 3.21
C SER A 43 6.32 -19.45 4.61
N ASP A 44 6.96 -18.28 4.69
CA ASP A 44 7.36 -17.60 5.91
C ASP A 44 7.35 -16.07 5.69
N ILE A 45 6.91 -15.32 6.70
CA ILE A 45 6.74 -13.85 6.60
C ILE A 45 8.08 -13.16 6.31
N ALA A 46 9.16 -13.55 6.99
CA ALA A 46 10.47 -12.93 6.80
C ALA A 46 11.04 -13.25 5.42
N ALA A 47 10.89 -14.49 4.95
CA ALA A 47 11.25 -14.87 3.59
C ALA A 47 10.48 -14.05 2.54
N GLY A 48 9.16 -13.88 2.72
CA GLY A 48 8.34 -13.04 1.85
C GLY A 48 8.82 -11.59 1.81
N GLN A 49 9.15 -11.01 2.96
CA GLN A 49 9.68 -9.65 3.05
C GLN A 49 10.98 -9.49 2.24
N LEU A 50 11.91 -10.44 2.36
CA LEU A 50 13.17 -10.42 1.62
C LEU A 50 12.93 -10.53 0.10
N VAL A 51 12.01 -11.41 -0.34
CA VAL A 51 11.67 -11.55 -1.76
C VAL A 51 11.03 -10.26 -2.30
N ARG A 52 10.12 -9.62 -1.54
CA ARG A 52 9.51 -8.35 -1.92
C ARG A 52 10.55 -7.23 -2.07
N GLN A 53 11.45 -7.09 -1.10
CA GLN A 53 12.55 -6.12 -1.15
C GLN A 53 13.50 -6.37 -2.32
N ALA A 54 13.90 -7.62 -2.55
CA ALA A 54 14.75 -7.99 -3.67
C ALA A 54 14.06 -7.72 -5.02
N THR A 55 12.75 -8.00 -5.13
CA THR A 55 11.98 -7.75 -6.35
C THR A 55 11.95 -6.28 -6.70
N ASP A 56 11.60 -5.40 -5.75
CA ASP A 56 11.63 -3.96 -5.99
C ASP A 56 13.03 -3.46 -6.36
N ALA A 57 14.06 -3.93 -5.64
CA ALA A 57 15.44 -3.57 -5.96
C ALA A 57 15.84 -3.92 -7.40
N ILE A 58 15.36 -5.05 -7.93
CA ILE A 58 15.59 -5.45 -9.33
C ILE A 58 14.75 -4.63 -10.31
N LEU A 59 13.50 -4.30 -9.98
CA LEU A 59 12.63 -3.48 -10.84
C LEU A 59 13.13 -2.04 -10.96
N THR A 60 13.75 -1.51 -9.90
CA THR A 60 14.31 -0.15 -9.85
C THR A 60 15.81 -0.08 -10.11
N ALA A 61 16.46 -1.20 -10.43
CA ALA A 61 17.88 -1.23 -10.72
C ALA A 61 18.17 -0.42 -11.99
N ASN A 62 19.09 0.54 -11.88
CA ASN A 62 19.57 1.27 -13.05
C ASN A 62 20.64 0.47 -13.78
N ASN A 63 20.75 0.65 -15.10
CA ASN A 63 21.87 0.12 -15.85
C ASN A 63 23.09 1.04 -15.66
N GLU A 64 24.25 0.49 -15.33
CA GLU A 64 25.46 1.29 -15.05
C GLU A 64 25.94 2.06 -16.29
N ASP A 65 25.60 1.58 -17.49
CA ASP A 65 26.02 2.17 -18.76
C ASP A 65 25.11 3.30 -19.27
N THR A 66 24.02 3.66 -18.58
CA THR A 66 23.07 4.69 -19.05
C THR A 66 23.31 6.04 -18.40
N SER A 67 23.19 7.12 -19.19
CA SER A 67 23.28 8.50 -18.68
C SER A 67 22.06 8.92 -17.84
N PHE A 68 20.94 8.24 -18.04
CA PHE A 68 19.67 8.49 -17.36
C PHE A 68 19.16 7.23 -16.68
N ARG A 69 18.44 7.45 -15.58
CA ARG A 69 17.63 6.46 -14.89
C ARG A 69 16.15 6.80 -15.07
N MET A 70 15.33 5.78 -15.25
CA MET A 70 13.88 5.92 -15.35
C MET A 70 13.23 5.21 -14.17
N ASP A 71 12.71 6.00 -13.23
CA ASP A 71 12.04 5.49 -12.05
C ASP A 71 10.52 5.45 -12.32
N ILE A 72 9.98 4.25 -12.54
CA ILE A 72 8.54 4.03 -12.52
C ILE A 72 8.10 3.93 -11.07
N PHE A 73 7.16 4.77 -10.66
CA PHE A 73 6.60 4.76 -9.32
C PHE A 73 5.10 4.49 -9.36
N VAL A 74 4.65 3.90 -8.26
CA VAL A 74 3.25 3.70 -7.94
C VAL A 74 2.99 4.42 -6.62
N MET A 75 1.84 5.06 -6.51
CA MET A 75 1.47 5.85 -5.35
C MET A 75 0.09 5.40 -4.87
N PRO A 76 0.00 4.74 -3.70
CA PRO A 76 -1.28 4.38 -3.13
C PRO A 76 -2.10 5.63 -2.79
N VAL A 77 -3.38 5.61 -3.14
CA VAL A 77 -4.36 6.64 -2.82
C VAL A 77 -5.60 5.95 -2.26
N ILE A 78 -5.85 6.14 -0.97
CA ILE A 78 -7.03 5.59 -0.32
C ILE A 78 -8.14 6.64 -0.49
N LEU A 79 -9.16 6.30 -1.25
CA LEU A 79 -10.32 7.15 -1.48
C LEU A 79 -11.39 6.77 -0.45
N VAL A 80 -11.66 7.67 0.50
CA VAL A 80 -12.84 7.56 1.37
C VAL A 80 -14.01 8.17 0.63
N VAL A 81 -14.99 7.35 0.28
CA VAL A 81 -16.12 7.72 -0.57
C VAL A 81 -17.40 7.65 0.25
N GLY A 82 -18.13 8.76 0.28
CA GLY A 82 -19.46 8.85 0.88
C GLY A 82 -20.47 9.28 -0.18
N ALA A 83 -21.46 8.44 -0.48
CA ALA A 83 -22.50 8.75 -1.46
C ALA A 83 -23.90 8.78 -0.83
N GLN A 84 -24.71 9.74 -1.26
CA GLN A 84 -26.12 9.84 -0.85
C GLN A 84 -27.00 8.80 -1.56
N LYS A 85 -26.60 8.39 -2.77
CA LYS A 85 -27.28 7.42 -3.64
C LYS A 85 -26.26 6.46 -4.23
N SER A 86 -26.71 5.27 -4.59
CA SER A 86 -25.89 4.32 -5.34
C SER A 86 -25.41 4.97 -6.63
N THR A 87 -24.10 5.05 -6.85
CA THR A 87 -23.51 5.73 -8.01
C THR A 87 -22.19 5.10 -8.44
N MET A 88 -21.81 5.36 -9.69
CA MET A 88 -20.51 5.04 -10.24
C MET A 88 -19.64 6.28 -10.18
N LEU A 89 -18.58 6.21 -9.37
CA LEU A 89 -17.58 7.27 -9.26
C LEU A 89 -16.45 6.99 -10.27
N SER A 90 -16.24 7.92 -11.20
CA SER A 90 -15.08 7.88 -12.10
C SER A 90 -13.79 8.05 -11.30
N THR A 91 -12.72 7.37 -11.75
CA THR A 91 -11.40 7.47 -11.14
C THR A 91 -10.39 8.17 -12.05
N VAL A 92 -10.88 8.97 -13.00
CA VAL A 92 -10.07 9.77 -13.94
C VAL A 92 -9.80 11.15 -13.37
N ILE A 93 -8.53 11.54 -13.39
CA ILE A 93 -8.04 12.89 -13.09
C ILE A 93 -8.06 13.69 -14.39
N HIS A 94 -9.02 14.59 -14.52
CA HIS A 94 -9.24 15.37 -15.75
C HIS A 94 -8.19 16.47 -15.95
N ASP A 95 -7.73 17.09 -14.86
CA ASP A 95 -6.67 18.10 -14.86
C ASP A 95 -5.39 17.52 -14.24
N VAL A 96 -4.66 16.76 -15.06
CA VAL A 96 -3.36 16.20 -14.69
C VAL A 96 -2.32 17.30 -14.49
N ASN A 97 -2.47 18.47 -15.11
CA ASN A 97 -1.51 19.56 -14.97
C ASN A 97 -1.57 20.18 -13.57
N ALA A 98 -2.77 20.39 -13.03
CA ALA A 98 -2.93 20.82 -11.63
C ALA A 98 -2.23 19.84 -10.66
N LEU A 99 -2.29 18.53 -10.93
CA LEU A 99 -1.59 17.54 -10.12
C LEU A 99 -0.07 17.58 -10.31
N LYS A 100 0.41 17.76 -11.55
CA LYS A 100 1.84 17.96 -11.83
C LYS A 100 2.40 19.20 -11.13
N GLU A 101 1.64 20.29 -11.08
CA GLU A 101 2.04 21.50 -10.36
C GLU A 101 2.21 21.24 -8.86
N VAL A 102 1.35 20.44 -8.23
CA VAL A 102 1.54 19.99 -6.83
C VAL A 102 2.84 19.20 -6.70
N PHE A 103 3.09 18.26 -7.62
CA PHE A 103 4.30 17.44 -7.59
C PHE A 103 5.58 18.27 -7.70
N GLU A 104 5.61 19.22 -8.64
CA GLU A 104 6.77 20.09 -8.88
C GLU A 104 6.98 21.12 -7.78
N SER A 105 5.91 21.82 -7.36
CA SER A 105 6.01 22.94 -6.43
C SER A 105 6.30 22.51 -4.99
N LEU A 106 5.81 21.32 -4.60
CA LEU A 106 5.96 20.81 -3.24
C LEU A 106 6.99 19.68 -3.14
N GLY A 107 7.64 19.32 -4.25
CA GLY A 107 8.74 18.37 -4.30
C GLY A 107 8.32 16.93 -3.94
N VAL A 108 7.18 16.47 -4.47
CA VAL A 108 6.68 15.10 -4.23
C VAL A 108 7.72 14.06 -4.66
N LEU A 109 8.38 14.31 -5.79
CA LEU A 109 9.46 13.46 -6.34
C LEU A 109 10.85 14.07 -6.08
N GLY A 110 11.00 14.78 -4.96
CA GLY A 110 12.24 15.46 -4.60
C GLY A 110 12.59 16.59 -5.57
N HIS A 111 13.76 16.51 -6.20
CA HIS A 111 14.22 17.51 -7.17
C HIS A 111 13.81 17.19 -8.61
N CYS A 112 13.15 16.05 -8.86
CA CYS A 112 12.76 15.66 -10.20
C CYS A 112 11.61 16.53 -10.73
N ARG A 113 11.85 17.20 -11.87
CA ARG A 113 10.85 17.97 -12.61
C ARG A 113 10.54 17.38 -13.99
N ASN A 114 11.18 16.28 -14.35
CA ASN A 114 10.97 15.60 -15.63
C ASN A 114 10.23 14.30 -15.36
N PHE A 115 8.91 14.37 -15.29
CA PHE A 115 8.07 13.20 -15.00
C PHE A 115 6.72 13.25 -15.75
N GLY A 116 6.15 12.07 -15.91
CA GLY A 116 4.80 11.85 -16.42
C GLY A 116 3.92 11.21 -15.36
N LEU A 117 2.63 11.55 -15.36
CA LEU A 117 1.60 10.94 -14.53
C LEU A 117 0.56 10.30 -15.44
N ALA A 118 0.10 9.12 -15.08
CA ALA A 118 -1.14 8.57 -15.64
C ALA A 118 -2.33 9.43 -15.17
N ASN A 119 -3.36 9.54 -16.00
CA ASN A 119 -4.58 10.27 -15.66
C ASN A 119 -5.64 9.39 -14.99
N CYS A 120 -5.49 8.07 -14.99
CA CYS A 120 -6.39 7.15 -14.32
C CYS A 120 -5.81 6.70 -12.98
N LEU A 121 -6.61 6.78 -11.92
CA LEU A 121 -6.34 6.05 -10.68
C LEU A 121 -6.82 4.60 -10.89
N THR A 122 -5.87 3.68 -10.96
CA THR A 122 -6.11 2.26 -11.27
C THR A 122 -6.25 1.44 -9.98
N ASP A 123 -6.62 0.16 -10.09
CA ASP A 123 -6.79 -0.71 -8.94
C ASP A 123 -5.62 -1.69 -8.75
N HIS A 124 -5.67 -2.47 -7.66
CA HIS A 124 -4.62 -3.43 -7.32
C HIS A 124 -4.49 -4.54 -8.37
N GLU A 125 -5.60 -5.02 -8.94
CA GLU A 125 -5.63 -6.12 -9.89
C GLU A 125 -5.00 -5.71 -11.22
N ALA A 126 -5.31 -4.50 -11.69
CA ALA A 126 -4.76 -3.90 -12.89
C ALA A 126 -3.24 -3.72 -12.86
N LEU A 127 -2.66 -3.45 -11.68
CA LEU A 127 -1.21 -3.44 -11.52
C LEU A 127 -0.63 -4.85 -11.47
N ASN A 128 -1.29 -5.75 -10.74
CA ASN A 128 -0.82 -7.09 -10.50
C ASN A 128 -0.95 -8.02 -11.74
N GLN A 129 -1.78 -7.70 -12.72
CA GLN A 129 -1.90 -8.47 -13.97
C GLN A 129 -0.66 -8.35 -14.87
N TYR A 130 0.07 -7.23 -14.81
CA TYR A 130 1.25 -7.02 -15.65
C TYR A 130 2.44 -7.86 -15.18
N PRO A 131 3.03 -8.73 -16.02
CA PRO A 131 4.20 -9.52 -15.64
C PRO A 131 5.36 -8.66 -15.12
N LEU A 132 6.16 -9.17 -14.18
CA LEU A 132 7.30 -8.41 -13.62
C LEU A 132 8.31 -8.03 -14.70
N GLU A 133 8.41 -8.84 -15.74
CA GLU A 133 9.18 -8.59 -16.94
C GLU A 133 8.72 -7.30 -17.62
N SER A 134 7.40 -7.08 -17.72
CA SER A 134 6.85 -5.86 -18.35
C SER A 134 7.20 -4.62 -17.54
N TRP A 135 7.06 -4.68 -16.21
CA TRP A 135 7.50 -3.62 -15.31
C TRP A 135 8.99 -3.32 -15.45
N ARG A 136 9.81 -4.37 -15.55
CA ARG A 136 11.25 -4.25 -15.75
C ARG A 136 11.63 -3.67 -17.10
N PHE A 137 10.96 -4.08 -18.17
CA PHE A 137 11.20 -3.53 -19.50
C PHE A 137 10.77 -2.07 -19.58
N ALA A 138 9.65 -1.73 -18.94
CA ALA A 138 9.16 -0.37 -18.87
C ALA A 138 10.08 0.55 -18.06
N SER A 139 10.84 0.06 -17.07
CA SER A 139 11.78 0.86 -16.28
C SER A 139 13.17 1.03 -16.92
N ARG A 140 13.44 0.36 -18.05
CA ARG A 140 14.72 0.48 -18.76
C ARG A 140 14.67 1.62 -19.77
N TYR A 141 15.56 2.59 -19.59
CA TYR A 141 15.81 3.63 -20.59
C TYR A 141 16.75 3.06 -21.68
N ASP A 142 16.29 3.05 -22.93
CA ASP A 142 17.09 2.71 -24.11
C ASP A 142 16.77 3.75 -25.20
N GLU A 143 17.76 4.59 -25.54
CA GLU A 143 17.60 5.66 -26.56
C GLU A 143 17.18 5.11 -27.94
N SER A 144 17.40 3.82 -28.19
CA SER A 144 17.23 3.19 -29.50
C SER A 144 15.98 2.31 -29.63
N LYS A 145 15.22 2.07 -28.54
CA LYS A 145 14.06 1.16 -28.54
C LYS A 145 12.78 1.85 -28.09
N SER A 146 11.63 1.35 -28.57
CA SER A 146 10.36 1.80 -28.02
C SER A 146 10.25 1.34 -26.57
N VAL A 147 10.01 2.29 -25.67
CA VAL A 147 9.69 1.97 -24.26
C VAL A 147 8.43 1.13 -24.24
N ALA A 148 8.44 0.02 -23.50
CA ALA A 148 7.24 -0.77 -23.29
C ALA A 148 6.22 0.08 -22.51
N THR A 149 5.05 0.35 -23.09
CA THR A 149 4.00 1.13 -22.44
C THR A 149 3.22 0.25 -21.48
N LEU A 150 3.20 0.63 -20.20
CA LEU A 150 2.22 0.13 -19.24
C LEU A 150 1.00 1.05 -19.32
N ASP A 151 -0.14 0.50 -19.71
CA ASP A 151 -1.40 1.23 -19.79
C ASP A 151 -2.39 0.75 -18.74
N PHE A 152 -3.00 1.68 -18.02
CA PHE A 152 -3.87 1.35 -16.90
C PHE A 152 -5.25 1.93 -17.20
N PRO A 153 -6.25 1.07 -17.52
CA PRO A 153 -7.58 1.57 -17.82
C PRO A 153 -8.23 2.14 -16.55
N GLU A 154 -9.32 2.88 -16.74
CA GLU A 154 -10.15 3.35 -15.64
C GLU A 154 -10.77 2.17 -14.89
N TYR A 155 -10.76 2.24 -13.56
CA TYR A 155 -11.46 1.32 -12.67
C TYR A 155 -12.41 2.09 -11.75
N PRO A 156 -13.64 2.38 -12.23
CA PRO A 156 -14.64 3.12 -11.47
C PRO A 156 -14.94 2.49 -10.11
N ILE A 157 -15.45 3.29 -9.19
CA ILE A 157 -15.90 2.84 -7.86
C ILE A 157 -17.42 2.74 -7.84
N GLU A 158 -17.92 1.54 -7.54
CA GLU A 158 -19.30 1.34 -7.13
C GLU A 158 -19.46 1.81 -5.68
N SER A 159 -20.13 2.95 -5.50
CA SER A 159 -20.43 3.47 -4.17
C SER A 159 -21.88 3.16 -3.80
N SER A 160 -22.08 2.56 -2.63
CA SER A 160 -23.42 2.29 -2.10
C SER A 160 -23.93 3.45 -1.23
N SER A 161 -25.24 3.69 -1.23
CA SER A 161 -25.85 4.65 -0.30
C SER A 161 -26.05 4.00 1.06
N ARG A 162 -25.19 4.31 2.04
CA ARG A 162 -25.44 4.06 3.48
C ARG A 162 -24.25 4.38 4.39
N ALA A 163 -23.02 4.29 3.89
CA ALA A 163 -21.83 4.47 4.71
C ALA A 163 -20.67 4.98 3.86
N GLU A 164 -19.72 5.63 4.53
CA GLU A 164 -18.41 5.91 3.96
C GLU A 164 -17.63 4.61 3.80
N THR A 165 -16.99 4.44 2.65
CA THR A 165 -16.18 3.25 2.34
C THR A 165 -14.80 3.66 1.86
N ALA A 166 -13.78 2.94 2.32
CA ALA A 166 -12.41 3.13 1.86
C ALA A 166 -12.15 2.27 0.61
N HIS A 167 -11.64 2.90 -0.45
CA HIS A 167 -11.27 2.24 -1.69
C HIS A 167 -9.80 2.51 -1.99
N LEU A 168 -9.02 1.45 -2.19
CA LEU A 168 -7.65 1.57 -2.64
C LEU A 168 -7.61 1.81 -4.14
N ARG A 169 -6.91 2.88 -4.54
CA ARG A 169 -6.50 3.12 -5.93
C ARG A 169 -5.02 3.49 -5.97
N PHE A 170 -4.45 3.50 -7.16
CA PHE A 170 -3.05 3.81 -7.39
C PHE A 170 -2.89 4.83 -8.49
N LEU A 171 -2.10 5.86 -8.21
CA LEU A 171 -1.58 6.78 -9.21
C LEU A 171 -0.22 6.24 -9.69
N CYS A 172 -0.08 6.05 -11.00
CA CYS A 172 1.18 5.63 -11.60
C CYS A 172 1.89 6.80 -12.27
N GLY A 173 3.21 6.79 -12.24
CA GLY A 173 4.00 7.77 -12.95
C GLY A 173 5.40 7.28 -13.27
N VAL A 174 6.10 8.07 -14.05
CA VAL A 174 7.48 7.81 -14.45
C VAL A 174 8.29 9.09 -14.28
N ALA A 175 9.45 8.98 -13.65
CA ALA A 175 10.40 10.07 -13.46
C ALA A 175 11.70 9.77 -14.20
N LEU A 176 12.26 10.75 -14.90
CA LEU A 176 13.54 10.65 -15.58
C LEU A 176 14.56 11.53 -14.86
N ASN A 177 15.61 10.91 -14.34
CA ASN A 177 16.71 11.59 -13.65
C ASN A 177 18.06 11.24 -14.30
N PRO A 178 19.10 12.08 -14.15
CA PRO A 178 20.47 11.66 -14.43
C PRO A 178 20.82 10.42 -13.59
N ALA A 179 21.59 9.49 -14.15
CA ALA A 179 22.02 8.29 -13.42
C ALA A 179 22.86 8.59 -12.17
N SER A 180 23.52 9.75 -12.14
CA SER A 180 24.29 10.25 -10.99
C SER A 180 23.44 10.87 -9.87
N ALA A 181 22.16 11.13 -10.11
CA ALA A 181 21.26 11.70 -9.11
C ALA A 181 20.64 10.60 -8.22
N PRO A 182 20.32 10.91 -6.94
CA PRO A 182 19.56 9.99 -6.08
C PRO A 182 18.23 9.57 -6.71
N SER A 183 17.74 8.40 -6.32
CA SER A 183 16.41 7.94 -6.75
C SER A 183 15.31 8.85 -6.23
N ILE A 184 14.18 8.92 -6.93
CA ILE A 184 12.97 9.52 -6.35
C ILE A 184 12.53 8.81 -5.06
N PHE A 185 12.87 7.53 -4.88
CA PHE A 185 12.52 6.77 -3.68
C PHE A 185 13.39 7.11 -2.46
N GLU A 186 14.56 7.74 -2.70
CA GLU A 186 15.47 8.22 -1.66
C GLU A 186 15.25 9.71 -1.35
N SER A 187 14.72 10.46 -2.32
CA SER A 187 14.59 11.91 -2.26
C SER A 187 13.14 12.41 -2.22
N ALA A 188 12.15 11.51 -2.18
CA ALA A 188 10.73 11.87 -2.13
C ALA A 188 10.45 12.82 -0.95
N GLY A 189 9.63 13.84 -1.21
CA GLY A 189 9.26 14.82 -0.20
C GLY A 189 8.43 14.20 0.91
N ASP A 190 8.60 14.69 2.14
CA ASP A 190 7.75 14.34 3.28
C ASP A 190 6.27 14.63 2.97
N ILE A 191 5.41 13.63 3.18
CA ILE A 191 3.97 13.71 2.93
C ILE A 191 3.33 14.86 3.69
N GLY A 192 3.85 15.25 4.86
CA GLY A 192 3.35 16.41 5.61
C GLY A 192 3.42 17.72 4.83
N ARG A 193 4.28 17.85 3.82
CA ARG A 193 4.45 19.07 3.02
C ARG A 193 3.47 19.19 1.85
N TRP A 194 3.04 18.06 1.28
CA TRP A 194 2.29 18.04 0.03
C TRP A 194 0.96 17.29 0.12
N GLY A 195 0.77 16.43 1.13
CA GLY A 195 -0.38 15.54 1.26
C GLY A 195 -1.71 16.28 1.20
N MET A 196 -1.84 17.38 1.95
CA MET A 196 -3.07 18.18 1.96
C MET A 196 -3.40 18.78 0.58
N LYS A 197 -2.40 19.31 -0.13
CA LYS A 197 -2.62 19.87 -1.47
C LYS A 197 -2.92 18.81 -2.51
N PHE A 198 -2.28 17.65 -2.41
CA PHE A 198 -2.66 16.50 -3.22
C PHE A 198 -4.12 16.10 -2.95
N THR A 199 -4.49 15.95 -1.67
CA THR A 199 -5.85 15.60 -1.25
C THR A 199 -6.87 16.59 -1.81
N GLU A 200 -6.68 17.89 -1.61
CA GLU A 200 -7.55 18.94 -2.14
C GLU A 200 -7.72 18.83 -3.66
N THR A 201 -6.60 18.75 -4.39
CA THR A 201 -6.60 18.71 -5.85
C THR A 201 -7.29 17.47 -6.41
N VAL A 202 -7.06 16.29 -5.83
CA VAL A 202 -7.67 15.04 -6.30
C VAL A 202 -9.14 14.96 -5.87
N SER A 203 -9.46 15.27 -4.62
CA SER A 203 -10.83 15.27 -4.12
C SER A 203 -11.74 16.22 -4.88
N ALA A 204 -11.26 17.40 -5.25
CA ALA A 204 -12.03 18.37 -6.03
C ALA A 204 -12.36 17.87 -7.44
N GLN A 205 -11.49 17.05 -8.03
CA GLN A 205 -11.69 16.50 -9.38
C GLN A 205 -12.59 15.26 -9.39
N LEU A 206 -12.60 14.47 -8.31
CA LEU A 206 -13.38 13.23 -8.23
C LEU A 206 -14.77 13.44 -7.60
N SER A 207 -14.94 14.40 -6.70
CA SER A 207 -16.22 14.61 -6.02
C SER A 207 -17.31 15.07 -6.99
N THR A 208 -18.55 14.66 -6.72
CA THR A 208 -19.75 15.08 -7.45
C THR A 208 -20.81 15.60 -6.48
N PRO A 209 -21.90 16.25 -6.93
CA PRO A 209 -22.94 16.75 -6.03
C PRO A 209 -23.56 15.68 -5.10
N ASP A 210 -23.59 14.42 -5.54
CA ASP A 210 -24.18 13.29 -4.79
C ASP A 210 -23.12 12.40 -4.12
N CYS A 211 -21.83 12.69 -4.28
CA CYS A 211 -20.72 11.84 -3.83
C CYS A 211 -19.52 12.68 -3.36
N SER A 212 -19.18 12.60 -2.08
CA SER A 212 -17.98 13.23 -1.51
C SER A 212 -16.81 12.25 -1.52
N VAL A 213 -15.64 12.72 -1.95
CA VAL A 213 -14.40 11.93 -1.98
C VAL A 213 -13.33 12.63 -1.14
N LEU A 214 -12.74 11.90 -0.20
CA LEU A 214 -11.52 12.31 0.50
C LEU A 214 -10.36 11.42 0.04
N ALA A 215 -9.39 11.99 -0.67
CA ALA A 215 -8.21 11.27 -1.13
C ALA A 215 -7.10 11.30 -0.09
N LEU A 216 -6.68 10.14 0.40
CA LEU A 216 -5.59 9.98 1.37
C LEU A 216 -4.36 9.39 0.65
N PRO A 217 -3.42 10.23 0.19
CA PRO A 217 -2.23 9.74 -0.50
C PRO A 217 -1.27 9.01 0.45
N ARG A 218 -0.47 8.10 -0.10
CA ARG A 218 0.79 7.61 0.48
C ARG A 218 1.96 8.05 -0.40
N ALA A 219 3.19 7.93 0.09
CA ALA A 219 4.35 8.35 -0.69
C ALA A 219 4.49 7.53 -2.00
N PRO A 220 5.07 8.10 -3.06
CA PRO A 220 5.50 7.34 -4.23
C PRO A 220 6.51 6.26 -3.86
N ARG A 221 6.28 5.02 -4.31
CA ARG A 221 7.11 3.85 -4.02
C ARG A 221 7.32 2.98 -5.26
N PRO A 222 8.28 2.04 -5.23
CA PRO A 222 8.34 0.96 -6.19
C PRO A 222 7.07 0.08 -6.16
N LEU A 223 6.87 -0.75 -7.18
CA LEU A 223 5.65 -1.52 -7.37
C LEU A 223 5.25 -2.37 -6.16
N ILE A 224 6.12 -3.28 -5.72
CA ILE A 224 5.76 -4.28 -4.71
C ILE A 224 5.51 -3.58 -3.37
N LYS A 225 6.35 -2.60 -3.01
CA LYS A 225 6.15 -1.82 -1.79
C LYS A 225 4.86 -1.02 -1.80
N SER A 226 4.48 -0.45 -2.96
CA SER A 226 3.21 0.27 -3.11
C SER A 226 2.01 -0.64 -2.89
N LEU A 227 2.03 -1.84 -3.49
CA LEU A 227 0.96 -2.81 -3.34
C LEU A 227 0.82 -3.26 -1.87
N GLU A 228 1.94 -3.55 -1.19
CA GLU A 228 1.97 -3.91 0.23
C GLU A 228 1.43 -2.78 1.12
N GLU A 229 1.99 -1.56 1.02
CA GLU A 229 1.60 -0.41 1.84
C GLU A 229 0.14 0.02 1.57
N GLY A 230 -0.28 0.01 0.30
CA GLY A 230 -1.64 0.36 -0.09
C GLY A 230 -2.67 -0.63 0.44
N TYR A 231 -2.39 -1.92 0.33
CA TYR A 231 -3.29 -2.97 0.82
C TYR A 231 -3.49 -2.84 2.33
N TRP A 232 -2.41 -2.69 3.10
CA TRP A 232 -2.47 -2.44 4.55
C TRP A 232 -3.27 -1.18 4.89
N ALA A 233 -2.90 -0.04 4.29
CA ALA A 233 -3.51 1.26 4.58
C ALA A 233 -5.01 1.29 4.31
N SER A 234 -5.49 0.59 3.27
CA SER A 234 -6.92 0.53 2.97
C SER A 234 -7.72 -0.21 4.04
N ARG A 235 -7.17 -1.29 4.63
CA ARG A 235 -7.83 -2.02 5.72
C ARG A 235 -7.79 -1.24 7.02
N GLU A 236 -6.66 -0.59 7.31
CA GLU A 236 -6.53 0.32 8.44
C GLU A 236 -7.60 1.42 8.40
N VAL A 237 -7.69 2.16 7.29
CA VAL A 237 -8.72 3.22 7.13
C VAL A 237 -10.12 2.63 7.19
N GLY A 238 -10.36 1.47 6.57
CA GLY A 238 -11.65 0.79 6.64
C GLY A 238 -12.07 0.43 8.07
N PHE A 239 -11.13 -0.05 8.89
CA PHE A 239 -11.35 -0.33 10.30
C PHE A 239 -11.63 0.95 11.10
N GLN A 240 -10.84 2.00 10.88
CA GLN A 240 -11.02 3.29 11.56
C GLN A 240 -12.41 3.90 11.27
N LEU A 241 -12.87 3.84 10.01
CA LEU A 241 -14.21 4.27 9.61
C LEU A 241 -15.29 3.45 10.30
N PHE A 242 -15.15 2.12 10.32
CA PHE A 242 -16.09 1.23 11.02
C PHE A 242 -16.17 1.58 12.51
N ALA A 243 -15.02 1.61 13.19
CA ALA A 243 -14.95 1.76 14.63
C ALA A 243 -15.41 3.16 15.04
N SER A 244 -14.97 4.21 14.37
CA SER A 244 -15.42 5.58 14.66
C SER A 244 -16.93 5.73 14.51
N ASN A 245 -17.52 5.19 13.44
CA ASN A 245 -18.96 5.27 13.22
C ASN A 245 -19.76 4.47 14.26
N ALA A 246 -19.33 3.25 14.56
CA ALA A 246 -20.02 2.39 15.51
C ALA A 246 -19.90 2.92 16.95
N LEU A 247 -18.71 3.38 17.37
CA LEU A 247 -18.48 3.93 18.71
C LEU A 247 -19.22 5.24 18.92
N ASN A 248 -19.19 6.16 17.94
CA ASN A 248 -19.95 7.41 18.03
C ASN A 248 -21.44 7.14 18.15
N HIS A 249 -21.98 6.20 17.37
CA HIS A 249 -23.39 5.80 17.49
C HIS A 249 -23.72 5.24 18.88
N ALA A 250 -22.87 4.35 19.40
CA ALA A 250 -23.04 3.76 20.71
C ALA A 250 -23.02 4.82 21.83
N ARG A 251 -21.96 5.63 21.88
CA ARG A 251 -21.75 6.67 22.89
C ARG A 251 -22.88 7.69 22.93
N LEU A 252 -23.45 8.03 21.77
CA LEU A 252 -24.60 8.94 21.68
C LEU A 252 -25.91 8.31 22.16
N LYS A 253 -26.12 7.00 21.95
CA LYS A 253 -27.42 6.35 22.17
C LYS A 253 -27.54 5.66 23.53
N PHE A 254 -26.49 4.99 24.00
CA PHE A 254 -26.54 4.16 25.20
C PHE A 254 -25.22 4.08 25.98
N GLY A 255 -24.19 4.83 25.59
CA GLY A 255 -22.91 4.91 26.31
C GLY A 255 -21.82 4.05 25.67
N GLU A 256 -20.84 3.62 26.48
CA GLU A 256 -19.69 2.86 25.98
C GLU A 256 -20.10 1.44 25.57
N PRO A 257 -19.80 0.99 24.34
CA PRO A 257 -20.07 -0.38 23.92
C PRO A 257 -19.03 -1.35 24.47
N ASP A 258 -19.41 -2.62 24.58
CA ASP A 258 -18.45 -3.70 24.80
C ASP A 258 -17.69 -3.97 23.50
N VAL A 259 -16.37 -4.09 23.63
CA VAL A 259 -15.46 -4.38 22.52
C VAL A 259 -14.91 -5.78 22.70
N PHE A 260 -15.12 -6.63 21.69
CA PHE A 260 -14.59 -7.99 21.64
C PHE A 260 -13.72 -8.18 20.39
N ILE A 261 -12.53 -8.73 20.57
CA ILE A 261 -11.59 -9.04 19.49
C ILE A 261 -11.30 -10.54 19.46
N ASP A 262 -11.49 -11.18 18.31
CA ASP A 262 -11.08 -12.56 18.05
C ASP A 262 -9.96 -12.59 17.01
N SER A 263 -8.74 -12.91 17.46
CA SER A 263 -7.56 -13.10 16.60
C SER A 263 -7.30 -14.56 16.26
N GLY A 264 -8.15 -15.48 16.73
CA GLY A 264 -8.12 -16.89 16.35
C GLY A 264 -8.91 -17.20 15.08
N ALA A 265 -9.52 -16.18 14.46
CA ALA A 265 -10.43 -16.32 13.33
C ALA A 265 -9.71 -16.54 11.98
N GLY A 266 -8.85 -17.57 11.86
CA GLY A 266 -8.28 -17.99 10.58
C GLY A 266 -7.48 -16.89 9.88
N ASP A 267 -7.92 -16.45 8.70
CA ASP A 267 -7.28 -15.43 7.85
C ASP A 267 -7.69 -13.99 8.17
N LYS A 268 -8.26 -13.74 9.36
CA LYS A 268 -8.76 -12.44 9.77
C LYS A 268 -8.67 -12.23 11.29
N VAL A 269 -8.72 -10.97 11.70
CA VAL A 269 -9.01 -10.54 13.07
C VAL A 269 -10.41 -9.94 13.10
N LEU A 270 -11.29 -10.47 13.94
CA LEU A 270 -12.65 -9.97 14.08
C LEU A 270 -12.70 -8.95 15.21
N THR A 271 -13.33 -7.81 14.98
CA THR A 271 -13.69 -6.85 16.03
C THR A 271 -15.20 -6.69 16.07
N ARG A 272 -15.80 -6.98 17.22
CA ARG A 272 -17.24 -6.84 17.47
C ARG A 272 -17.48 -5.77 18.52
N LEU A 273 -18.45 -4.90 18.24
CA LEU A 273 -18.96 -3.86 19.11
C LEU A 273 -20.43 -4.18 19.42
N SER A 274 -20.74 -4.36 20.71
CA SER A 274 -22.09 -4.70 21.18
C SER A 274 -22.50 -3.83 22.37
N SER A 275 -23.79 -3.84 22.71
CA SER A 275 -24.32 -3.10 23.85
C SER A 275 -25.14 -4.01 24.76
N LEU A 276 -24.91 -3.92 26.08
CA LEU A 276 -25.77 -4.56 27.08
C LEU A 276 -27.17 -3.93 27.19
N PHE A 277 -27.33 -2.70 26.68
CA PHE A 277 -28.55 -1.92 26.80
C PHE A 277 -29.41 -1.96 25.52
N ASP A 278 -28.87 -2.47 24.41
CA ASP A 278 -29.57 -2.57 23.12
C ASP A 278 -29.04 -3.77 22.31
N ASP A 279 -29.74 -4.90 22.39
CA ASP A 279 -29.40 -6.12 21.66
C ASP A 279 -29.44 -5.96 20.13
N SER A 280 -30.06 -4.90 19.60
CA SER A 280 -30.04 -4.61 18.16
C SER A 280 -28.73 -3.97 17.70
N PHE A 281 -27.93 -3.46 18.64
CA PHE A 281 -26.59 -2.96 18.38
C PHE A 281 -25.57 -4.10 18.46
N ASP A 282 -25.36 -4.72 17.31
CA ASP A 282 -24.29 -5.67 17.07
C ASP A 282 -23.60 -5.30 15.75
N ARG A 283 -22.34 -4.90 15.83
CA ARG A 283 -21.54 -4.44 14.69
C ARG A 283 -20.23 -5.20 14.69
N THR A 284 -19.93 -5.84 13.57
CA THR A 284 -18.70 -6.63 13.42
C THR A 284 -17.92 -6.16 12.21
N TYR A 285 -16.63 -5.96 12.39
CA TYR A 285 -15.67 -5.77 11.31
C TYR A 285 -14.75 -6.98 11.22
N SER A 286 -14.57 -7.48 10.01
CA SER A 286 -13.55 -8.48 9.70
C SER A 286 -12.35 -7.73 9.13
N PHE A 287 -11.22 -7.76 9.82
CA PHE A 287 -9.94 -7.25 9.32
C PHE A 287 -9.16 -8.41 8.68
N PRO A 288 -9.08 -8.51 7.34
CA PRO A 288 -8.30 -9.56 6.69
C PRO A 288 -6.82 -9.48 7.05
N VAL A 289 -6.19 -10.63 7.32
CA VAL A 289 -4.75 -10.77 7.50
C VAL A 289 -4.19 -11.40 6.22
N ALA A 290 -3.29 -10.69 5.53
CA ALA A 290 -2.68 -11.23 4.32
C ALA A 290 -1.73 -12.40 4.65
N PRO A 291 -1.43 -13.31 3.71
CA PRO A 291 -0.51 -14.43 3.95
C PRO A 291 0.93 -14.01 4.30
N TYR A 292 1.29 -12.76 4.06
CA TYR A 292 2.58 -12.15 4.36
C TYR A 292 2.55 -11.23 5.59
N GLU A 293 1.45 -11.23 6.33
CA GLU A 293 1.24 -10.43 7.55
C GLU A 293 1.07 -11.36 8.75
N SER A 294 1.20 -10.80 9.96
CA SER A 294 0.92 -11.53 11.19
C SER A 294 -0.32 -10.99 11.90
N HIS A 295 -1.09 -11.86 12.54
CA HIS A 295 -2.21 -11.44 13.40
C HIS A 295 -1.77 -10.51 14.51
N ASN A 296 -0.56 -10.70 15.06
CA ASN A 296 -0.01 -9.85 16.10
C ASN A 296 0.18 -8.40 15.63
N GLN A 297 0.61 -8.21 14.37
CA GLN A 297 0.73 -6.88 13.78
C GLN A 297 -0.63 -6.19 13.63
N VAL A 298 -1.65 -6.92 13.18
CA VAL A 298 -3.03 -6.40 13.07
C VAL A 298 -3.60 -6.07 14.44
N LEU A 299 -3.40 -6.96 15.42
CA LEU A 299 -3.82 -6.72 16.80
C LEU A 299 -3.16 -5.48 17.41
N ALA A 300 -1.87 -5.27 17.17
CA ALA A 300 -1.17 -4.09 17.67
C ALA A 300 -1.75 -2.79 17.08
N ASN A 301 -2.05 -2.78 15.77
CA ASN A 301 -2.68 -1.62 15.12
C ASN A 301 -4.10 -1.35 15.64
N ILE A 302 -4.89 -2.41 15.86
CA ILE A 302 -6.23 -2.28 16.46
C ILE A 302 -6.13 -1.75 17.90
N ASP A 303 -5.25 -2.32 18.74
CA ASP A 303 -5.06 -1.86 20.13
C ASP A 303 -4.62 -0.40 20.18
N GLU A 304 -3.66 0.00 19.36
CA GLU A 304 -3.21 1.39 19.25
C GLU A 304 -4.37 2.33 18.92
N PHE A 305 -5.16 2.01 17.90
CA PHE A 305 -6.33 2.82 17.54
C PHE A 305 -7.40 2.87 18.65
N LEU A 306 -7.71 1.74 19.29
CA LEU A 306 -8.68 1.70 20.39
C LEU A 306 -8.22 2.55 21.58
N ARG A 307 -6.92 2.59 21.88
CA ARG A 307 -6.34 3.48 22.89
C ARG A 307 -6.50 4.94 22.49
N GLU A 308 -6.18 5.29 21.24
CA GLU A 308 -6.29 6.67 20.73
C GLU A 308 -7.71 7.24 20.83
N ILE A 309 -8.73 6.43 20.55
CA ILE A 309 -10.15 6.84 20.61
C ILE A 309 -10.78 6.70 22.01
N GLY A 310 -9.97 6.33 23.00
CA GLY A 310 -10.34 6.32 24.42
C GLY A 310 -11.18 5.12 24.86
N ILE A 311 -11.07 3.96 24.19
CA ILE A 311 -11.58 2.71 24.77
C ILE A 311 -10.77 2.40 26.02
N GLN A 312 -11.43 2.02 27.11
CA GLN A 312 -10.76 1.73 28.38
C GLN A 312 -10.32 0.27 28.49
N ARG A 313 -11.12 -0.64 27.92
CA ARG A 313 -10.87 -2.08 27.98
C ARG A 313 -11.57 -2.79 26.82
N TYR A 314 -11.02 -3.93 26.43
CA TYR A 314 -11.67 -4.85 25.50
C TYR A 314 -11.39 -6.31 25.90
N GLU A 315 -12.27 -7.21 25.46
CA GLU A 315 -12.06 -8.65 25.60
C GLU A 315 -11.31 -9.18 24.37
N LEU A 316 -10.27 -9.98 24.59
CA LEU A 316 -9.43 -10.57 23.54
C LEU A 316 -9.45 -12.09 23.64
N LYS A 317 -9.70 -12.74 22.51
CA LYS A 317 -9.55 -14.18 22.29
C LYS A 317 -8.44 -14.44 21.26
N VAL A 318 -7.48 -15.29 21.61
CA VAL A 318 -6.34 -15.66 20.77
C VAL A 318 -6.47 -17.12 20.30
N ALA A 319 -5.87 -17.46 19.15
CA ALA A 319 -5.99 -18.76 18.46
C ALA A 319 -5.78 -20.01 19.33
N GLU A 320 -5.03 -19.92 20.43
CA GLU A 320 -4.68 -21.04 21.31
C GLU A 320 -4.87 -20.75 22.81
N GLY A 321 -5.64 -19.71 23.19
CA GLY A 321 -5.67 -19.22 24.58
C GLY A 321 -7.03 -18.78 25.13
N GLU A 322 -7.10 -18.75 26.46
CA GLU A 322 -8.21 -18.23 27.28
C GLU A 322 -8.62 -16.80 26.85
N GLN A 323 -9.91 -16.50 26.97
CA GLN A 323 -10.41 -15.13 26.88
C GLN A 323 -9.79 -14.30 28.01
N ARG A 324 -9.23 -13.14 27.65
CA ARG A 324 -8.66 -12.21 28.61
C ARG A 324 -9.16 -10.80 28.38
N PHE A 325 -9.25 -10.02 29.44
CA PHE A 325 -9.46 -8.58 29.34
C PHE A 325 -8.12 -7.87 29.13
N VAL A 326 -8.09 -6.95 28.18
CA VAL A 326 -6.97 -6.03 27.96
C VAL A 326 -7.40 -4.65 28.41
N ASN A 327 -6.61 -4.04 29.30
CA ASN A 327 -6.80 -2.66 29.71
C ASN A 327 -6.01 -1.74 28.76
N CYS A 328 -6.67 -0.70 28.29
CA CYS A 328 -6.13 0.30 27.38
C CYS A 328 -5.51 1.51 28.12
N GLU A 329 -5.45 1.47 29.46
CA GLU A 329 -4.73 2.46 30.27
C GLU A 329 -3.23 2.48 29.89
N ALA A 330 -2.65 3.68 29.95
CA ALA A 330 -1.23 3.95 29.71
C ALA A 330 -0.39 3.71 30.97
#